data_AF-A0AAW5K460-F1
#
_entry.id   AF-A0AAW5K460-F1
#
_cell.length_a   1.000
_cell.length_b   1.000
_cell.length_c   1.000
_cell.angle_alpha   90.00
_cell.angle_beta   90.00
_cell.angle_gamma   90.00
#
_symmetry.space_group_name_H-M   'P 1'
#
loop_
_entity.id
_entity.type
_entity.pdbx_description
1 polymer ?
#
loop_
_entity_poly.entity_id
_entity_poly.type
_entity_poly.pdbx_seq_one_letter_code
_entity_poly.pdbx_strand_id
1 'polypeptide(L)'
;GPAWEYVEETAQYYLHLFAKEQPDLNWENPKVRKEVQEILRFWLEKGIDGFRMDVITLISKDPAYPDGPVIQNKAYGSYYAG
;
A
#
# COMPACT_ATOMS: atom_id res chain seq x y z
N GLY A 1 -4.20 -7.10 -12.93
CA GLY A 1 -3.61 -8.45 -13.01
C GLY A 1 -3.61 -9.04 -11.62
N PRO A 2 -2.77 -10.05 -11.33
CA PRO A 2 -2.47 -10.41 -9.95
C PRO A 2 -1.86 -9.19 -9.22
N ALA A 3 -2.01 -9.14 -7.89
CA ALA A 3 -1.40 -8.12 -7.04
C ALA A 3 0.04 -8.49 -6.62
N TRP A 4 0.50 -9.68 -6.97
CA TRP A 4 1.84 -10.16 -6.67
C TRP A 4 2.61 -10.33 -7.97
N GLU A 5 3.81 -9.76 -8.02
CA GLU A 5 4.72 -9.87 -9.15
C GLU A 5 6.01 -10.56 -8.71
N TYR A 6 6.44 -11.55 -9.49
CA TYR A 6 7.66 -12.30 -9.22
C TYR A 6 8.89 -11.53 -9.72
N VAL A 7 9.98 -11.58 -8.94
CA VAL A 7 11.27 -10.98 -9.25
C VAL A 7 12.31 -12.09 -9.23
N GLU A 8 12.89 -12.37 -10.40
CA GLU A 8 13.83 -13.49 -10.59
C GLU A 8 15.11 -13.30 -9.76
N GLU A 9 15.59 -12.06 -9.66
CA GLU A 9 16.84 -11.69 -8.98
C GLU A 9 16.81 -11.98 -7.48
N THR A 10 15.63 -11.92 -6.86
CA THR A 10 15.43 -12.21 -5.44
C THR A 10 14.74 -13.54 -5.19
N ALA A 11 14.27 -14.21 -6.26
CA ALA A 11 13.42 -15.40 -6.20
C ALA A 11 12.20 -15.23 -5.28
N GLN A 12 11.60 -14.03 -5.30
CA GLN A 12 10.53 -13.63 -4.40
C GLN A 12 9.44 -12.86 -5.15
N TYR A 13 8.25 -12.81 -4.54
CA TYR A 13 7.18 -11.93 -4.99
C TYR A 13 7.18 -10.63 -4.19
N TYR A 14 6.80 -9.52 -4.82
CA TYR A 14 6.40 -8.29 -4.13
C TYR A 14 4.93 -7.97 -4.36
N LEU A 15 4.32 -7.29 -3.40
CA LEU A 15 2.93 -6.84 -3.45
C LEU A 15 2.82 -5.48 -4.15
N HIS A 16 1.84 -5.34 -5.03
CA HIS A 16 1.40 -4.09 -5.63
C HIS A 16 -0.14 -4.11 -5.80
N LEU A 17 -0.85 -3.24 -5.09
CA LEU A 17 -2.33 -3.18 -5.17
C LEU A 17 -2.83 -2.45 -6.42
N PHE A 18 -1.94 -1.72 -7.10
CA PHE A 18 -2.23 -0.93 -8.29
C PHE A 18 -1.36 -1.39 -9.47
N ALA A 19 -0.55 -0.51 -10.06
CA ALA A 19 0.36 -0.88 -11.15
C ALA A 19 1.58 -1.64 -10.63
N LYS A 20 2.21 -2.46 -11.47
CA LYS A 20 3.41 -3.24 -11.11
C LYS A 20 4.57 -2.32 -10.68
N GLU A 21 4.66 -1.17 -11.32
CA GLU A 21 5.64 -0.12 -11.04
C GLU A 21 5.40 0.60 -9.70
N GLN A 22 4.32 0.26 -8.98
CA GLN A 22 3.93 0.84 -7.69
C GLN A 22 3.97 -0.22 -6.58
N PRO A 23 5.17 -0.69 -6.17
CA PRO A 23 5.29 -1.65 -5.07
C PRO A 23 4.79 -1.03 -3.76
N ASP A 24 3.99 -1.80 -3.03
CA ASP A 24 3.43 -1.38 -1.75
C ASP A 24 4.52 -1.32 -0.68
N LEU A 25 4.56 -0.22 0.06
CA LEU A 25 5.44 -0.09 1.21
C LEU A 25 4.98 -0.99 2.37
N ASN A 26 5.92 -1.67 3.02
CA ASN A 26 5.65 -2.44 4.23
C ASN A 26 5.58 -1.50 5.44
N TRP A 27 4.36 -1.20 5.90
CA TRP A 27 4.13 -0.36 7.05
C TRP A 27 4.50 -1.00 8.39
N GLU A 28 4.69 -2.31 8.49
CA GLU A 28 5.19 -2.92 9.74
C GLU A 28 6.68 -2.63 9.99
N ASN A 29 7.41 -2.14 8.98
CA ASN A 29 8.78 -1.69 9.15
C ASN A 29 8.82 -0.30 9.81
N PRO A 30 9.36 -0.15 11.04
CA PRO A 30 9.41 1.14 11.73
C PRO A 30 10.26 2.18 11.00
N LYS A 31 11.24 1.77 10.19
CA LYS A 31 12.03 2.70 9.35
C LYS A 31 11.16 3.34 8.28
N VAL A 32 10.30 2.57 7.61
CA VAL A 32 9.35 3.10 6.61
C VAL A 32 8.43 4.12 7.24
N ARG A 33 7.84 3.81 8.41
CA ARG A 33 6.99 4.76 9.13
C ARG A 33 7.72 6.07 9.45
N LYS A 34 8.97 5.98 9.90
CA LYS A 34 9.80 7.15 10.19
C LYS A 34 10.07 7.99 8.94
N GLU A 35 10.53 7.37 7.85
CA GLU A 35 10.83 8.10 6.61
C GLU A 35 9.58 8.81 6.04
N VAL A 36 8.41 8.16 6.08
CA VAL A 36 7.15 8.79 5.66
C VAL A 36 6.81 10.00 6.55
N GLN A 37 7.00 9.89 7.87
CA GLN A 37 6.82 11.05 8.76
C GLN A 37 7.76 12.20 8.42
N GLU A 38 9.02 11.93 8.06
CA GLU A 38 9.95 12.99 7.66
C GLU A 38 9.53 13.65 6.33
N ILE A 39 9.00 12.89 5.38
CA ILE A 39 8.41 13.45 4.15
C ILE A 39 7.25 14.39 4.48
N LEU A 40 6.37 14.01 5.42
CA LEU A 40 5.27 14.88 5.85
C LEU A 40 5.82 16.16 6.52
N ARG A 41 6.81 16.06 7.42
CA ARG A 41 7.43 17.23 8.07
C ARG A 41 8.08 18.17 7.05
N PHE A 42 8.83 17.63 6.09
CA PHE A 42 9.45 18.42 5.02
C PHE A 42 8.45 19.33 4.29
N TRP A 43 7.26 18.81 3.99
CA TRP A 43 6.23 19.60 3.31
C TRP A 43 5.53 20.59 4.24
N LEU A 44 5.27 20.21 5.50
CA LEU A 44 4.72 21.14 6.50
C LEU A 44 5.67 22.31 6.77
N GLU A 45 6.98 22.07 6.85
CA GLU A 45 8.01 23.11 7.00
C GLU A 45 8.06 24.09 5.82
N LYS A 46 7.57 23.67 4.64
CA LYS A 46 7.40 24.56 3.47
C LYS A 46 6.15 25.41 3.52
N GLY A 47 5.30 25.24 4.53
CA GLY A 47 4.14 26.09 4.79
C GLY A 47 2.83 25.62 4.14
N ILE A 48 2.66 24.33 3.84
CA ILE A 48 1.35 23.81 3.45
C ILE A 48 0.45 23.62 4.68
N ASP A 49 -0.85 23.80 4.52
CA ASP A 49 -1.82 23.70 5.63
C ASP A 49 -2.33 22.27 5.91
N GLY A 50 -2.00 21.30 5.06
CA GLY A 50 -2.40 19.91 5.26
C GLY A 50 -2.22 19.01 4.05
N PHE A 51 -2.69 17.77 4.20
CA PHE A 51 -2.54 16.71 3.20
C PHE A 51 -3.89 16.10 2.83
N ARG A 52 -4.04 15.77 1.54
CA ARG A 52 -5.04 14.81 1.07
C ARG A 52 -4.35 13.44 0.99
N MET A 53 -4.74 12.51 1.86
CA MET A 53 -4.15 11.17 1.93
C MET A 53 -4.89 10.21 1.00
N ASP A 54 -4.31 9.94 -0.17
CA ASP A 54 -4.86 8.95 -1.11
C ASP A 54 -4.76 7.53 -0.54
N VAL A 55 -5.78 6.71 -0.77
CA VAL A 55 -5.81 5.27 -0.44
C VAL A 55 -5.31 4.91 0.97
N ILE A 56 -5.45 5.84 1.93
CA ILE A 56 -4.97 5.70 3.31
C ILE A 56 -5.57 4.47 4.02
N THR A 57 -6.76 4.05 3.59
CA THR A 57 -7.44 2.87 4.11
C THR A 57 -6.72 1.56 3.78
N LEU A 58 -5.79 1.56 2.80
CA LEU A 58 -5.07 0.37 2.34
C LEU A 58 -3.63 0.31 2.86
N ILE A 59 -3.29 1.18 3.81
CA ILE A 59 -1.90 1.40 4.21
C ILE A 59 -1.33 0.24 5.04
N SER A 60 -2.16 -0.32 5.90
CA SER A 60 -1.87 -1.53 6.69
C SER A 60 -2.45 -2.74 5.98
N LYS A 61 -1.79 -3.88 6.14
CA LYS A 61 -2.17 -5.17 5.57
C LYS A 61 -2.08 -6.23 6.65
N ASP A 62 -2.90 -7.27 6.58
CA ASP A 62 -2.70 -8.49 7.37
C ASP A 62 -1.38 -9.18 6.96
N PRO A 63 -0.40 -9.33 7.87
CA PRO A 63 0.88 -9.99 7.58
C PRO A 63 0.76 -11.47 7.23
N ALA A 64 -0.38 -12.12 7.54
CA ALA A 64 -0.66 -13.49 7.12
C ALA A 64 -1.01 -13.58 5.63
N TYR A 65 -1.30 -12.45 4.97
CA TYR A 65 -1.71 -12.36 3.56
C TYR A 65 -2.74 -13.43 3.16
N PRO A 66 -3.88 -13.52 3.86
CA PRO A 66 -4.91 -14.50 3.53
C PRO A 66 -5.50 -14.24 2.15
N ASP A 67 -6.08 -15.27 1.55
CA ASP A 67 -6.85 -15.11 0.32
C ASP A 67 -7.99 -14.11 0.53
N GLY A 68 -8.13 -13.19 -0.42
CA GLY A 68 -9.22 -12.21 -0.42
C GLY A 68 -10.58 -12.90 -0.57
N PRO A 69 -11.66 -12.28 -0.08
CA PRO A 69 -13.00 -12.84 -0.21
C PRO A 69 -13.38 -12.98 -1.69
N VAL A 70 -14.04 -14.08 -2.04
CA VAL A 70 -14.60 -14.28 -3.38
C VAL A 70 -15.85 -13.41 -3.52
N ILE A 71 -15.71 -12.23 -4.12
CA ILE A 71 -16.82 -11.32 -4.34
C ILE A 71 -17.62 -11.76 -5.58
N GLN A 72 -18.73 -12.46 -5.38
CA GLN A 72 -19.73 -12.74 -6.42
C GLN A 72 -20.75 -11.58 -6.46
N ASN A 73 -21.04 -11.08 -7.68
CA ASN A 73 -21.90 -9.93 -8.00
C ASN A 73 -21.28 -8.54 -7.78
N LYS A 74 -20.83 -7.94 -8.89
CA LYS A 74 -20.09 -6.67 -9.04
C LYS A 74 -20.93 -5.40 -8.81
N ALA A 75 -21.83 -5.38 -7.85
CA ALA A 75 -22.58 -4.18 -7.52
C ALA A 75 -21.71 -3.29 -6.60
N TYR A 76 -20.92 -2.42 -7.24
CA TYR A 76 -20.23 -1.24 -6.68
C TYR A 76 -19.67 -1.33 -5.25
N GLY A 77 -18.34 -1.45 -5.15
CA GLY A 77 -17.58 -0.81 -4.08
C GLY A 77 -17.30 -1.63 -2.82
N SER A 78 -16.35 -2.56 -2.90
CA SER A 78 -15.23 -2.69 -1.96
C SER A 78 -14.27 -3.74 -2.52
N TYR A 79 -13.34 -3.32 -3.38
CA TYR A 79 -12.34 -4.21 -3.98
C TYR A 79 -11.17 -4.51 -3.04
N TYR A 80 -11.16 -3.86 -1.88
CA TYR A 80 -10.03 -3.87 -0.98
C TYR A 80 -10.53 -4.25 0.41
N ALA A 81 -10.29 -5.49 0.80
CA ALA A 81 -10.23 -5.83 2.22
C ALA A 81 -8.91 -5.24 2.72
N GLY A 82 -8.99 -4.17 3.51
CA GLY A 82 -7.85 -3.60 4.22
C GLY A 82 -7.42 -4.49 5.37
#